data_AF-A0A379WQ59-F1
#
_entry.id   AF-A0A379WQ59-F1
#
_cell.length_a   1.000
_cell.length_b   1.000
_cell.length_c   1.000
_cell.angle_alpha   90.00
_cell.angle_beta   90.00
_cell.angle_gamma   90.00
#
_symmetry.space_group_name_H-M   'P 1'
#
loop_
_entity.id
_entity.type
_entity.pdbx_description
1 polymer ?
#
loop_
_entity_poly.entity_id
_entity_poly.type
_entity_poly.pdbx_seq_one_letter_code
_entity_poly.pdbx_strand_id
1 'polypeptide(L)'
;MVHVVDKKSGSVDGAWELAPNLKELRLRHLEPERVLVVTVDPAVKALNNATFGKSYEKTITTRDVQPSVGFASRGSLLPGKIAEGLPVMAP
;
A
#
# COMPACT_ATOMS: atom_id res chain seq x y z
N MET A 1 15.81 -0.98 11.13
CA MET A 1 14.48 -1.44 10.68
C MET A 1 13.71 -0.24 10.16
N VAL A 2 12.59 -0.46 9.47
CA VAL A 2 11.68 0.62 9.05
C VAL A 2 10.35 0.39 9.77
N HIS A 3 9.85 1.43 10.40
CA HIS A 3 8.64 1.40 11.23
C HIS A 3 7.57 2.32 10.64
N VAL A 4 6.31 1.92 10.80
CA VAL A 4 5.15 2.76 10.47
C VAL A 4 4.18 2.74 11.65
N VAL A 5 3.81 3.94 12.10
CA VAL A 5 2.86 4.14 13.19
C VAL A 5 1.77 5.08 12.72
N ASP A 6 0.52 4.67 12.83
CA ASP A 6 -0.63 5.52 12.72
C ASP A 6 -0.82 6.34 14.01
N LYS A 7 -1.02 7.66 13.87
CA LYS A 7 -1.16 8.56 15.04
C LYS A 7 -2.38 8.28 15.91
N LYS A 8 -3.42 7.64 15.39
CA LYS A 8 -4.66 7.33 16.09
C LYS A 8 -4.69 5.88 16.60
N SER A 9 -4.30 4.90 15.77
CA SER A 9 -4.43 3.46 16.11
C SER A 9 -3.13 2.76 16.48
N GLY A 10 -1.98 3.43 16.41
CA GLY A 10 -0.69 2.83 16.77
C GLY A 10 -0.05 2.08 15.62
N SER A 11 0.56 0.91 15.88
CA SER A 11 1.33 0.17 14.87
C SER A 11 0.44 -0.21 13.67
N VAL A 12 0.97 -0.05 12.47
CA VAL A 12 0.29 -0.46 11.23
C VAL A 12 0.65 -1.91 10.92
N ASP A 13 -0.36 -2.76 10.77
CA ASP A 13 -0.17 -4.14 10.34
C ASP A 13 0.32 -4.23 8.89
N GLY A 14 1.16 -5.22 8.62
CA GLY A 14 1.64 -5.53 7.26
C GLY A 14 3.14 -5.79 7.21
N ALA A 15 3.54 -6.60 6.24
CA ALA A 15 4.94 -6.88 5.97
C ALA A 15 5.50 -5.93 4.91
N TRP A 16 6.76 -5.55 5.08
CA TRP A 16 7.50 -4.83 4.05
C TRP A 16 7.88 -5.75 2.89
N GLU A 17 7.60 -5.30 1.67
CA GLU A 17 8.01 -5.94 0.42
C GLU A 17 9.14 -5.13 -0.22
N LEU A 18 10.28 -5.77 -0.48
CA LEU A 18 11.36 -5.17 -1.27
C LEU A 18 11.07 -5.38 -2.76
N ALA A 19 10.99 -4.29 -3.52
CA ALA A 19 10.77 -4.38 -4.96
C ALA A 19 11.96 -5.06 -5.68
N PRO A 20 11.73 -5.66 -6.88
CA PRO A 20 12.80 -6.33 -7.63
C PRO A 20 13.99 -5.44 -8.00
N ASN A 21 13.79 -4.11 -8.07
CA ASN A 21 14.86 -3.15 -8.33
C ASN A 21 15.76 -2.88 -7.11
N LEU A 22 15.42 -3.43 -5.94
CA LEU A 22 16.13 -3.28 -4.65
C LEU A 22 16.24 -1.83 -4.15
N LYS A 23 15.43 -0.92 -4.69
CA LYS A 23 15.45 0.52 -4.36
C LYS A 23 14.14 1.04 -3.80
N GLU A 24 13.10 0.23 -3.80
CA GLU A 24 11.78 0.57 -3.26
C GLU A 24 11.36 -0.44 -2.20
N LEU A 25 10.96 0.08 -1.05
CA LEU A 25 10.31 -0.70 0.00
C LEU A 25 8.82 -0.35 0.01
N ARG A 26 7.96 -1.37 -0.01
CA ARG A 26 6.50 -1.21 -0.18
C ARG A 26 5.77 -1.80 1.01
N LEU A 27 4.83 -1.04 1.55
CA LEU A 27 3.82 -1.52 2.50
C LEU A 27 2.46 -1.36 1.82
N ARG A 28 1.74 -2.47 1.63
CA ARG A 28 0.47 -2.49 0.88
C ARG A 28 -0.72 -2.39 1.83
N HIS A 29 -1.89 -2.12 1.25
CA HIS A 29 -3.18 -2.11 1.95
C HIS A 29 -3.26 -1.07 3.08
N LEU A 30 -2.68 0.12 2.86
CA LEU A 30 -2.82 1.22 3.79
C LEU A 30 -4.29 1.67 3.88
N GLU A 31 -4.77 1.86 5.10
CA GLU A 31 -6.10 2.41 5.32
C GLU A 31 -6.20 3.86 4.77
N PRO A 32 -7.36 4.24 4.20
CA PRO A 32 -7.60 5.60 3.74
C PRO A 32 -7.72 6.60 4.90
N GLU A 33 -7.49 7.88 4.60
CA GLU A 33 -7.67 9.01 5.55
C GLU A 33 -6.90 8.88 6.88
N ARG A 34 -5.70 8.31 6.84
CA ARG A 34 -4.83 8.09 8.00
C ARG A 34 -3.63 9.02 8.01
N VAL A 35 -3.15 9.35 9.20
CA VAL A 35 -1.88 10.08 9.40
C VAL A 35 -0.84 9.12 9.92
N LEU A 36 0.11 8.78 9.07
CA LEU A 36 1.16 7.80 9.33
C LEU A 36 2.49 8.51 9.56
N VAL A 37 3.22 8.05 10.57
CA VAL A 37 4.62 8.41 10.84
C VAL A 37 5.48 7.25 10.42
N VAL A 38 6.35 7.48 9.44
CA VAL A 38 7.32 6.50 8.95
C VAL A 38 8.69 6.85 9.53
N THR A 39 9.30 5.90 10.21
CA THR A 39 10.62 6.05 10.82
C THR A 39 11.59 5.06 10.18
N VAL A 40 12.72 5.57 9.67
CA VAL A 40 13.81 4.77 9.10
C VAL A 40 14.98 4.79 10.07
N ASP A 41 15.33 3.62 10.60
CA ASP A 41 16.43 3.53 11.56
C ASP A 41 17.80 3.80 10.91
N PRO A 42 18.76 4.38 11.67
CA PRO A 42 20.12 4.65 11.19
C PRO A 42 20.83 3.43 10.58
N ALA A 43 20.55 2.24 11.14
CA ALA A 43 21.24 1.00 10.84
C ALA A 43 20.65 0.20 9.65
N VAL A 44 19.62 0.74 8.96
CA VAL A 44 19.12 0.09 7.74
C VAL A 44 20.27 0.01 6.72
N LYS A 45 20.51 -1.19 6.22
CA LYS A 45 21.68 -1.53 5.42
C LYS A 45 21.33 -1.70 3.95
N ALA A 46 22.12 -1.11 3.07
CA ALA A 46 22.09 -1.37 1.64
C ALA A 46 22.96 -2.58 1.26
N LEU A 47 22.82 -3.07 0.03
CA LEU A 47 23.60 -4.22 -0.48
C LEU A 47 25.12 -3.98 -0.41
N ASN A 48 25.57 -2.73 -0.57
CA ASN A 48 26.98 -2.35 -0.48
C ASN A 48 27.47 -2.10 0.96
N ASN A 49 26.72 -2.55 1.98
CA ASN A 49 26.98 -2.31 3.40
C ASN A 49 26.85 -0.85 3.87
N ALA A 50 26.44 0.09 3.02
CA ALA A 50 26.15 1.45 3.45
C ALA A 50 24.94 1.49 4.40
N THR A 51 24.93 2.48 5.30
CA THR A 51 23.85 2.73 6.25
C THR A 51 23.49 4.21 6.25
N PHE A 52 22.34 4.58 6.84
CA PHE A 52 21.89 5.97 6.92
C PHE A 52 22.65 6.80 7.96
N GLY A 53 23.20 6.17 9.01
CA GLY A 53 23.98 6.83 10.07
C GLY A 53 23.17 7.75 11.00
N LYS A 54 21.93 8.10 10.65
CA LYS A 54 20.97 8.82 11.50
C LYS A 54 19.54 8.33 11.22
N SER A 55 18.64 8.60 12.16
CA SER A 55 17.22 8.29 11.99
C SER A 55 16.57 9.34 11.10
N TYR A 56 15.62 8.89 10.29
CA TYR A 56 14.77 9.76 9.49
C TYR A 56 13.32 9.53 9.84
N GLU A 57 12.56 10.61 9.96
CA GLU A 57 11.12 10.57 10.21
C GLU A 57 10.38 11.33 9.13
N LYS A 58 9.28 10.75 8.64
CA LYS A 58 8.39 11.39 7.68
C LYS A 58 6.95 11.14 8.06
N THR A 59 6.17 12.23 8.15
CA THR A 59 4.71 12.14 8.25
C THR A 59 4.09 12.12 6.85
N ILE A 60 3.15 11.20 6.64
CA ILE A 60 2.38 11.02 5.40
C ILE A 60 0.91 10.95 5.75
N THR A 61 0.06 11.63 4.98
CA THR A 61 -1.39 11.46 5.05
C THR A 61 -1.83 10.58 3.89
N THR A 62 -2.48 9.45 4.17
CA THR A 62 -3.02 8.59 3.11
C THR A 62 -4.20 9.27 2.43
N ARG A 63 -4.47 8.93 1.18
CA ARG A 63 -5.56 9.55 0.42
C ARG A 63 -6.90 9.16 1.03
N ASP A 64 -7.86 10.07 0.92
CA ASP A 64 -9.27 9.77 1.17
C ASP A 64 -9.80 8.98 -0.05
N VAL A 65 -9.77 7.65 0.07
CA VAL A 65 -10.28 6.72 -0.94
C VAL A 65 -11.60 6.17 -0.42
N GLN A 66 -12.70 6.60 -1.03
CA GLN A 66 -14.02 6.09 -0.67
C GLN A 66 -14.25 4.69 -1.26
N PRO A 67 -14.82 3.75 -0.48
CA PRO A 67 -15.24 2.46 -1.00
C PRO A 67 -16.18 2.65 -2.20
N SER A 68 -15.95 1.91 -3.27
CA SER A 68 -16.82 1.96 -4.45
C SER A 68 -17.17 0.55 -4.91
N VAL A 69 -18.36 0.40 -5.48
CA VAL A 69 -18.82 -0.84 -6.09
C VAL A 69 -19.54 -0.51 -7.39
N GLY A 70 -19.26 -1.27 -8.45
CA GLY A 70 -19.88 -1.06 -9.75
C GLY A 70 -19.78 -2.29 -10.64
N PHE A 71 -20.66 -2.38 -11.64
CA PHE A 71 -20.52 -3.38 -12.69
C PHE A 71 -19.31 -3.06 -13.56
N ALA A 72 -18.58 -4.09 -14.00
CA ALA A 72 -17.42 -3.89 -14.87
C ALA A 72 -17.79 -3.37 -16.27
N SER A 73 -19.07 -3.43 -16.65
CA SER A 73 -19.60 -2.82 -17.87
C SER A 73 -21.08 -2.42 -17.71
N ARG A 74 -21.59 -1.58 -18.62
CA ARG A 74 -23.02 -1.24 -18.74
C ARG A 74 -23.83 -2.30 -19.53
N GLY A 75 -23.24 -3.47 -19.79
CA GLY A 75 -23.78 -4.50 -20.69
C GLY A 75 -23.00 -4.62 -22.01
N SER A 76 -23.11 -5.76 -22.67
CA SER A 76 -22.45 -6.08 -23.94
C SER A 76 -23.47 -6.59 -24.96
N LEU A 77 -23.41 -6.10 -26.21
CA LEU A 77 -24.22 -6.59 -27.34
C LEU A 77 -23.61 -7.85 -28.00
N LEU A 78 -22.49 -8.35 -27.48
CA LEU A 78 -21.87 -9.58 -27.96
C LEU A 78 -22.66 -10.78 -27.41
N PRO A 79 -23.10 -11.74 -28.25
CA PRO A 79 -23.80 -12.93 -27.77
C PRO A 79 -22.86 -13.79 -26.92
N GLY A 80 -22.93 -13.63 -25.61
CA GLY A 80 -22.24 -14.46 -24.63
C GLY A 80 -23.08 -15.69 -24.29
N LYS A 81 -22.45 -16.87 -24.29
CA LYS A 81 -23.06 -18.08 -23.73
C LYS A 81 -23.43 -17.80 -22.27
N ILE A 82 -24.67 -18.12 -21.91
CA ILE A 82 -25.27 -17.93 -20.59
C ILE A 82 -24.63 -18.92 -19.59
N ALA A 83 -23.39 -18.71 -19.16
CA ALA A 83 -22.75 -19.58 -18.16
C ALA A 83 -21.57 -18.95 -17.38
N GLU A 84 -21.16 -17.71 -17.66
CA GLU A 84 -20.07 -17.05 -16.93
C GLU A 84 -20.63 -15.75 -16.34
N GLY A 85 -20.77 -15.67 -15.01
CA GLY A 85 -21.50 -14.62 -14.31
C GLY A 85 -21.08 -13.17 -14.63
N LEU A 86 -21.89 -12.21 -14.18
CA LEU A 86 -21.66 -10.78 -14.44
C LEU A 86 -20.43 -10.27 -13.67
N PRO A 87 -19.43 -9.69 -14.34
CA PRO A 87 -18.25 -9.16 -13.68
C PRO A 87 -18.59 -7.89 -12.88
N VAL A 88 -18.24 -7.90 -11.59
CA VAL A 88 -18.36 -6.78 -10.65
C VAL A 88 -16.97 -6.32 -10.22
N MET A 89 -16.79 -5.01 -10.04
CA MET A 89 -15.56 -4.43 -9.48
C MET A 89 -15.84 -3.95 -8.05
N ALA A 90 -14.94 -4.33 -7.15
CA ALA A 90 -14.84 -3.82 -5.78
C ALA A 90 -13.36 -3.46 -5.54
N PRO A 91 -12.93 -2.23 -5.91
CA PRO A 91 -11.55 -1.77 -5.70
C PRO A 91 -11.22 -1.49 -4.23
#